data_AF-A0A840E649-F1
#
_entry.id   AF-A0A840E649-F1
#
_cell.length_a   1.000
_cell.length_b   1.000
_cell.length_c   1.000
_cell.angle_alpha   90.00
_cell.angle_beta   90.00
_cell.angle_gamma   90.00
#
_symmetry.space_group_name_H-M   'P 1'
#
loop_
_entity.id
_entity.type
_entity.pdbx_description
1 polymer ?
#
loop_
_entity_poly.entity_id
_entity_poly.type
_entity_poly.pdbx_seq_one_letter_code
_entity_poly.pdbx_strand_id
1 'polypeptide(L)'
;MNFLRYPLRTLVLTVTALLMLHCTDEQQALGLQAEQQYVNLLHAVHFQQPKASVAAVRDFDLTIRQLRQQWYRPMTTDAVDRVLYHIDMAECAYEDARNSIEDGDLVLAAVQLDRAVYELSVGDPASFNELYVASIYDFVASWLAVDYMISHTDELFDWEEIEDCGLDAREVWQDVKHIQPSAQFYPGIKSDPLPFRAAHDRLTKELQAFRRDAGERSPAQVKIRVERVSEALWDLLFLFGPDEEFRI
;
A
#
# COMPACT_ATOMS: atom_id res chain seq x y z
N MET A 1 10.49 18.51 56.20
CA MET A 1 10.37 19.33 54.96
C MET A 1 10.60 18.42 53.76
N ASN A 2 9.54 18.02 53.05
CA ASN A 2 9.58 17.06 51.92
C ASN A 2 9.00 17.70 50.63
N PHE A 3 9.32 18.96 50.34
CA PHE A 3 8.73 19.70 49.22
C PHE A 3 9.49 19.59 47.88
N LEU A 4 10.65 18.93 47.85
CA LEU A 4 11.51 18.84 46.66
C LEU A 4 11.41 17.52 45.88
N ARG A 5 10.62 16.53 46.32
CA ARG A 5 10.51 15.22 45.64
C ARG A 5 9.47 15.16 44.52
N TYR A 6 8.52 16.09 44.49
CA TYR A 6 7.45 16.14 43.49
C TYR A 6 7.85 16.81 42.16
N PRO A 7 8.56 17.96 42.11
CA PRO A 7 8.79 18.65 40.84
C PRO A 7 9.67 17.86 39.87
N LEU A 8 10.63 17.06 40.37
CA LEU A 8 11.48 16.22 39.52
C LEU A 8 10.70 15.07 38.87
N ARG A 9 9.78 14.43 39.60
CA ARG A 9 8.92 13.36 39.06
C ARG A 9 7.94 13.91 38.03
N THR A 10 7.34 15.07 38.29
CA THR A 10 6.44 15.71 37.33
C THR A 10 7.22 16.18 36.10
N LEU A 11 8.40 16.79 36.25
CA LEU A 11 9.25 17.19 35.13
C LEU A 11 9.67 15.99 34.27
N VAL A 12 10.09 14.88 34.89
CA VAL A 12 10.44 13.65 34.15
C VAL A 12 9.22 13.11 33.42
N LEU A 13 8.06 13.02 34.06
CA LEU A 13 6.81 12.60 33.39
C LEU A 13 6.44 13.53 32.23
N THR A 14 6.55 14.84 32.39
CA THR A 14 6.22 15.81 31.34
C THR A 14 7.22 15.72 30.19
N VAL A 15 8.53 15.62 30.46
CA VAL A 15 9.56 15.47 29.43
C VAL A 15 9.42 14.14 28.71
N THR A 16 9.18 13.04 29.43
CA THR A 16 8.94 11.73 28.82
C THR A 16 7.65 11.74 27.99
N ALA A 17 6.56 12.35 28.46
CA ALA A 17 5.34 12.49 27.68
C ALA A 17 5.54 13.34 26.42
N LEU A 18 6.27 14.46 26.52
CA LEU A 18 6.59 15.31 25.37
C LEU A 18 7.51 14.60 24.36
N LEU A 19 8.48 13.80 24.81
CA LEU A 19 9.36 13.02 23.95
C LEU A 19 8.61 11.87 23.25
N MET A 20 7.68 11.21 23.96
CA MET A 20 6.82 10.19 23.35
C MET A 20 5.93 10.80 22.26
N LEU A 21 5.32 11.98 22.52
CA LEU A 21 4.45 12.68 21.57
C LEU A 21 5.21 13.23 20.33
N HIS A 22 6.48 13.60 20.46
CA HIS A 22 7.25 14.07 19.29
C HIS A 22 7.68 12.91 18.39
N CYS A 23 8.03 11.76 18.99
CA CYS A 23 8.31 10.54 18.25
C CYS A 23 7.08 10.12 17.43
N THR A 24 5.89 10.21 18.04
CA THR A 24 4.64 9.73 17.43
C THR A 24 4.26 10.42 16.13
N ASP A 25 4.44 11.74 16.05
CA ASP A 25 4.03 12.55 14.90
C ASP A 25 5.02 12.45 13.72
N GLU A 26 6.33 12.39 13.99
CA GLU A 26 7.36 12.25 12.95
C GLU A 26 7.28 10.89 12.26
N GLN A 27 7.10 9.83 13.05
CA GLN A 27 6.89 8.46 12.57
C GLN A 27 5.61 8.34 11.73
N GLN A 28 4.53 8.96 12.18
CA GLN A 28 3.28 9.02 11.43
C GLN A 28 3.46 9.74 10.08
N ALA A 29 4.19 10.87 10.08
CA ALA A 29 4.50 11.58 8.85
C ALA A 29 5.36 10.74 7.88
N LEU A 30 6.35 10.00 8.40
CA LEU A 30 7.17 9.09 7.61
C LEU A 30 6.36 7.92 7.04
N GLY A 31 5.42 7.36 7.80
CA GLY A 31 4.52 6.31 7.31
C GLY A 31 3.65 6.78 6.15
N LEU A 32 3.06 7.99 6.27
CA LEU A 32 2.29 8.60 5.19
C LEU A 32 3.14 8.91 3.96
N GLN A 33 4.37 9.40 4.16
CA GLN A 33 5.32 9.63 3.08
C GLN A 33 5.71 8.32 2.38
N ALA A 34 5.92 7.24 3.14
CA ALA A 34 6.22 5.93 2.58
C ALA A 34 5.04 5.38 1.77
N GLU A 35 3.81 5.52 2.25
CA GLU A 35 2.60 5.15 1.50
C GLU A 35 2.51 5.88 0.16
N GLN A 36 2.73 7.20 0.17
CA GLN A 36 2.69 8.02 -1.02
C GLN A 36 3.77 7.62 -2.05
N GLN A 37 4.99 7.41 -1.58
CA GLN A 37 6.12 6.99 -2.41
C GLN A 37 5.96 5.56 -2.92
N TYR A 38 5.36 4.67 -2.13
CA TYR A 38 5.00 3.33 -2.55
C TYR A 38 3.99 3.37 -3.70
N VAL A 39 2.92 4.17 -3.59
CA VAL A 39 1.93 4.32 -4.69
C VAL A 39 2.61 4.82 -5.97
N ASN A 40 3.56 5.76 -5.86
CA ASN A 40 4.34 6.24 -7.01
C ASN A 40 5.20 5.17 -7.65
N LEU A 41 5.93 4.43 -6.83
CA LEU A 41 6.81 3.37 -7.30
C LEU A 41 5.99 2.26 -7.95
N LEU A 42 4.91 1.83 -7.30
CA LEU A 42 3.99 0.81 -7.82
C LEU A 42 3.39 1.24 -9.15
N HIS A 43 2.93 2.49 -9.27
CA HIS A 43 2.40 3.03 -10.52
C HIS A 43 3.46 3.02 -11.63
N ALA A 44 4.65 3.57 -11.36
CA ALA A 44 5.72 3.66 -12.36
C ALA A 44 6.19 2.29 -12.85
N VAL A 45 6.27 1.32 -11.94
CA VAL A 45 6.64 -0.07 -12.24
C VAL A 45 5.53 -0.76 -13.03
N HIS A 46 4.28 -0.65 -12.58
CA HIS A 46 3.12 -1.28 -13.21
C HIS A 46 2.94 -0.80 -14.66
N PHE A 47 3.00 0.51 -14.90
CA PHE A 47 2.86 1.09 -16.25
C PHE A 47 4.16 1.07 -17.07
N GLN A 48 5.15 0.28 -16.66
CA GLN A 48 6.39 0.06 -17.39
C GLN A 48 7.10 1.39 -17.76
N GLN A 49 7.30 2.26 -16.77
CA GLN A 49 7.92 3.57 -16.93
C GLN A 49 9.34 3.58 -16.31
N PRO A 50 10.42 3.21 -17.04
CA PRO A 50 11.73 2.99 -16.43
C PRO A 50 12.30 4.24 -15.75
N LYS A 51 12.18 5.41 -16.38
CA LYS A 51 12.70 6.67 -15.83
C LYS A 51 11.96 7.07 -14.55
N ALA A 52 10.64 6.93 -14.53
CA ALA A 52 9.83 7.23 -13.36
C ALA A 52 10.10 6.22 -12.24
N SER A 53 10.29 4.94 -12.58
CA SER A 53 10.61 3.87 -11.62
C SER A 53 11.94 4.12 -10.93
N VAL A 54 12.98 4.50 -11.67
CA VAL A 54 14.30 4.86 -11.11
C VAL A 54 14.21 6.08 -10.18
N ALA A 55 13.37 7.06 -10.51
CA ALA A 55 13.16 8.22 -9.64
C ALA A 55 12.42 7.82 -8.35
N ALA A 56 11.28 7.14 -8.50
CA ALA A 56 10.43 6.74 -7.39
C ALA A 56 11.14 5.80 -6.40
N VAL A 57 11.94 4.83 -6.89
CA VAL A 57 12.67 3.91 -6.01
C VAL A 57 13.76 4.61 -5.19
N ARG A 58 14.37 5.69 -5.72
CA ARG A 58 15.34 6.48 -4.95
C ARG A 58 14.67 7.25 -3.82
N ASP A 59 13.52 7.85 -4.10
CA ASP A 59 12.76 8.59 -3.09
C ASP A 59 12.25 7.66 -2.00
N PHE A 60 11.80 6.46 -2.38
CA PHE A 60 11.30 5.44 -1.45
C PHE A 60 12.41 4.81 -0.59
N ASP A 61 13.60 4.55 -1.16
CA ASP A 61 14.76 3.99 -0.43
C ASP A 61 15.18 4.87 0.76
N LEU A 62 15.12 6.20 0.58
CA LEU A 62 15.43 7.14 1.65
C LEU A 62 14.46 7.01 2.83
N THR A 63 13.16 6.90 2.54
CA THR A 63 12.11 6.83 3.56
C THR A 63 12.08 5.48 4.27
N ILE A 64 12.25 4.36 3.55
CA ILE A 64 12.30 3.03 4.16
C ILE A 64 13.45 2.90 5.16
N ARG A 65 14.64 3.44 4.83
CA ARG A 65 15.78 3.46 5.75
C ARG A 65 15.51 4.24 7.04
N GLN A 66 14.70 5.30 6.97
CA GLN A 66 14.31 6.09 8.13
C GLN A 66 13.30 5.34 9.00
N LEU A 67 12.31 4.67 8.38
CA LEU A 67 11.31 3.87 9.08
C LEU A 67 11.91 2.73 9.91
N ARG A 68 12.96 2.05 9.41
CA ARG A 68 13.66 0.97 10.14
C ARG A 68 14.11 1.40 11.54
N GLN A 69 14.51 2.66 11.71
CA GLN A 69 15.11 3.15 12.95
C GLN A 69 14.07 3.50 14.02
N GLN A 70 12.77 3.47 13.68
CA GLN A 70 11.73 4.11 14.46
C GLN A 70 10.51 3.20 14.67
N TRP A 71 10.69 1.97 15.16
CA TRP A 71 9.56 1.07 15.44
C TRP A 71 8.90 1.31 16.79
N TYR A 72 7.56 1.22 16.80
CA TYR A 72 6.73 2.13 17.59
C TYR A 72 6.14 1.54 18.88
N ARG A 73 6.11 0.22 19.04
CA ARG A 73 5.23 -0.37 20.06
C ARG A 73 6.02 -1.25 21.02
N PRO A 74 5.75 -1.16 22.33
CA PRO A 74 6.21 -2.17 23.27
C PRO A 74 5.70 -3.54 22.82
N MET A 75 6.62 -4.43 22.48
CA MET A 75 6.34 -5.79 22.03
C MET A 75 7.01 -6.80 22.97
N THR A 76 6.48 -8.01 23.03
CA THR A 76 7.18 -9.13 23.66
C THR A 76 8.43 -9.48 22.87
N THR A 77 9.47 -10.01 23.50
CA THR A 77 10.73 -10.38 22.81
C THR A 77 10.48 -11.28 21.60
N ASP A 78 9.65 -12.31 21.73
CA ASP A 78 9.30 -13.20 20.61
C ASP A 78 8.60 -12.49 19.44
N ALA A 79 7.86 -11.42 19.72
CA ALA A 79 7.20 -10.62 18.69
C ALA A 79 8.20 -9.68 18.01
N VAL A 80 9.16 -9.13 18.77
CA VAL A 80 10.26 -8.33 18.21
C VAL A 80 11.10 -9.16 17.25
N ASP A 81 11.50 -10.37 17.63
CA ASP A 81 12.32 -11.23 16.76
C ASP A 81 11.59 -11.59 15.46
N ARG A 82 10.28 -11.86 15.54
CA ARG A 82 9.44 -12.11 14.35
C ARG A 82 9.35 -10.88 13.45
N VAL A 83 9.09 -9.71 14.02
CA VAL A 83 8.99 -8.45 13.28
C VAL A 83 10.31 -8.15 12.57
N LEU A 84 11.44 -8.28 13.29
CA LEU A 84 12.78 -8.06 12.72
C LEU A 84 13.08 -9.03 11.57
N TYR A 85 12.72 -10.31 11.72
CA TYR A 85 12.87 -11.28 10.63
C TYR A 85 12.13 -10.85 9.36
N HIS A 86 10.85 -10.48 9.47
CA HIS A 86 10.08 -10.04 8.31
C HIS A 86 10.56 -8.71 7.73
N ILE A 87 11.04 -7.78 8.56
CA ILE A 87 11.67 -6.55 8.09
C ILE A 87 12.93 -6.86 7.27
N ASP A 88 13.81 -7.73 7.76
CA ASP A 88 15.02 -8.11 7.04
C ASP A 88 14.66 -8.78 5.69
N MET A 89 13.61 -9.61 5.66
CA MET A 89 13.09 -10.22 4.42
C MET A 89 12.50 -9.18 3.45
N ALA A 90 11.75 -8.20 3.97
CA ALA A 90 11.22 -7.09 3.18
C ALA A 90 12.33 -6.24 2.57
N GLU A 91 13.39 -5.95 3.34
CA GLU A 91 14.56 -5.20 2.87
C GLU A 91 15.28 -5.94 1.74
N CYS A 92 15.50 -7.26 1.88
CA CYS A 92 16.10 -8.06 0.81
C CYS A 92 15.26 -8.02 -0.47
N ALA A 93 13.94 -8.21 -0.36
CA ALA A 93 13.04 -8.14 -1.52
C ALA A 93 13.02 -6.74 -2.14
N TYR A 94 13.09 -5.69 -1.33
CA TYR A 94 13.17 -4.31 -1.81
C TYR A 94 14.48 -4.03 -2.56
N GLU A 95 15.61 -4.52 -2.05
CA GLU A 95 16.90 -4.42 -2.75
C GLU A 95 16.86 -5.13 -4.11
N ASP A 96 16.25 -6.32 -4.18
CA ASP A 96 16.04 -7.05 -5.42
C ASP A 96 15.13 -6.29 -6.40
N ALA A 97 14.07 -5.65 -5.91
CA ALA A 97 13.19 -4.80 -6.72
C ALA A 97 13.95 -3.62 -7.32
N ARG A 98 14.78 -2.95 -6.50
CA ARG A 98 15.62 -1.84 -6.95
C ARG A 98 16.62 -2.28 -8.02
N ASN A 99 17.33 -3.39 -7.80
CA ASN A 99 18.27 -3.91 -8.78
C ASN A 99 17.56 -4.21 -10.11
N SER A 100 16.38 -4.81 -10.05
CA SER A 100 15.55 -5.10 -11.23
C SER A 100 15.14 -3.82 -11.98
N ILE A 101 14.79 -2.74 -11.25
CA ILE A 101 14.50 -1.42 -11.86
C ILE A 101 15.73 -0.83 -12.53
N GLU A 102 16.90 -0.90 -11.88
CA GLU A 102 18.17 -0.40 -12.41
C GLU A 102 18.60 -1.18 -13.67
N ASP A 103 18.32 -2.48 -13.72
CA ASP A 103 18.56 -3.37 -14.86
C ASP A 103 17.48 -3.27 -15.95
N GLY A 104 16.37 -2.57 -15.69
CA GLY A 104 15.26 -2.36 -16.62
C GLY A 104 14.23 -3.50 -16.68
N ASP A 105 14.30 -4.49 -15.80
CA ASP A 105 13.30 -5.55 -15.65
C ASP A 105 12.19 -5.13 -14.68
N LEU A 106 11.23 -4.36 -15.18
CA LEU A 106 10.13 -3.84 -14.37
C LEU A 106 9.08 -4.90 -14.01
N VAL A 107 9.00 -6.01 -14.75
CA VAL A 107 8.12 -7.12 -14.40
C VAL A 107 8.66 -7.83 -13.16
N LEU A 108 9.95 -8.16 -13.14
CA LEU A 108 10.59 -8.72 -11.95
C LEU A 108 10.56 -7.74 -10.79
N ALA A 109 10.77 -6.44 -11.04
CA ALA A 109 10.65 -5.41 -10.02
C ALA A 109 9.27 -5.39 -9.35
N ALA A 110 8.19 -5.56 -10.12
CA ALA A 110 6.82 -5.61 -9.58
C ALA A 110 6.64 -6.78 -8.60
N VAL A 111 7.14 -7.97 -8.97
CA VAL A 111 7.08 -9.18 -8.13
C VAL A 111 7.87 -8.99 -6.83
N GLN A 112 9.07 -8.42 -6.91
CA GLN A 112 9.90 -8.20 -5.73
C GLN A 112 9.34 -7.09 -4.83
N LEU A 113 8.74 -6.06 -5.42
CA LEU A 113 8.05 -5.02 -4.67
C LEU A 113 6.83 -5.57 -3.93
N ASP A 114 6.02 -6.38 -4.60
CA ASP A 114 4.89 -7.09 -3.99
C ASP A 114 5.36 -7.94 -2.79
N ARG A 115 6.41 -8.75 -2.99
CA ARG A 115 7.03 -9.54 -1.92
C ARG A 115 7.49 -8.68 -0.74
N ALA A 116 8.14 -7.54 -1.00
CA ALA A 116 8.60 -6.65 0.06
C ALA A 116 7.42 -6.14 0.92
N VAL A 117 6.32 -5.77 0.28
CA VAL A 117 5.11 -5.28 0.98
C VAL A 117 4.39 -6.39 1.72
N TYR A 118 4.32 -7.60 1.16
CA TYR A 118 3.81 -8.78 1.85
C TYR A 118 4.59 -9.07 3.15
N GLU A 119 5.92 -9.03 3.11
CA GLU A 119 6.72 -9.26 4.32
C GLU A 119 6.46 -8.18 5.38
N LEU A 120 6.28 -6.91 4.99
CA LEU A 120 5.89 -5.84 5.92
C LEU A 120 4.50 -6.07 6.52
N SER A 121 3.53 -6.54 5.73
CA SER A 121 2.16 -6.79 6.19
C SER A 121 2.10 -7.94 7.21
N VAL A 122 2.93 -8.98 7.03
CA VAL A 122 3.04 -10.11 7.97
C VAL A 122 3.87 -9.76 9.20
N GLY A 123 4.90 -8.92 9.04
CA GLY A 123 5.83 -8.52 10.10
C GLY A 123 5.14 -7.78 11.23
N ASP A 124 4.44 -6.67 10.92
CA ASP A 124 3.66 -5.91 11.89
C ASP A 124 2.30 -5.48 11.29
N PRO A 125 1.32 -6.41 11.27
CA PRO A 125 0.01 -6.12 10.68
C PRO A 125 -0.69 -4.94 11.34
N ALA A 126 -0.43 -4.70 12.63
CA ALA A 126 -1.12 -3.68 13.40
C ALA A 126 -0.59 -2.27 13.12
N SER A 127 0.66 -2.13 12.69
CA SER A 127 1.22 -0.83 12.24
C SER A 127 0.98 -0.66 10.75
N PHE A 128 1.12 -1.73 9.97
CA PHE A 128 0.85 -1.74 8.53
C PHE A 128 -0.58 -1.26 8.22
N ASN A 129 -1.58 -1.81 8.91
CA ASN A 129 -2.99 -1.46 8.70
C ASN A 129 -3.43 -0.09 9.25
N GLU A 130 -2.52 0.72 9.82
CA GLU A 130 -2.84 2.13 10.13
C GLU A 130 -2.94 3.00 8.87
N LEU A 131 -2.18 2.62 7.84
CA LEU A 131 -2.16 3.27 6.53
C LEU A 131 -3.24 2.66 5.64
N TYR A 132 -3.95 3.49 4.88
CA TYR A 132 -5.11 3.04 4.12
C TYR A 132 -4.74 2.11 2.97
N VAL A 133 -3.77 2.47 2.12
CA VAL A 133 -3.33 1.65 0.98
C VAL A 133 -2.79 0.30 1.48
N ALA A 134 -2.04 0.33 2.58
CA ALA A 134 -1.57 -0.88 3.25
C ALA A 134 -2.74 -1.75 3.73
N SER A 135 -3.78 -1.16 4.33
CA SER A 135 -4.95 -1.91 4.80
C SER A 135 -5.79 -2.56 3.69
N ILE A 136 -5.63 -2.13 2.44
CA ILE A 136 -6.27 -2.72 1.26
C ILE A 136 -5.27 -3.48 0.36
N TYR A 137 -4.03 -3.68 0.82
CA TYR A 137 -2.93 -4.23 0.02
C TYR A 137 -3.28 -5.57 -0.64
N ASP A 138 -3.89 -6.51 0.08
CA ASP A 138 -4.25 -7.82 -0.47
C ASP A 138 -5.16 -7.68 -1.70
N PHE A 139 -6.07 -6.69 -1.69
CA PHE A 139 -6.93 -6.39 -2.84
C PHE A 139 -6.11 -5.79 -3.99
N VAL A 140 -5.22 -4.83 -3.69
CA VAL A 140 -4.34 -4.20 -4.69
C VAL A 140 -3.49 -5.26 -5.38
N ALA A 141 -2.78 -6.10 -4.63
CA ALA A 141 -1.94 -7.16 -5.17
C ALA A 141 -2.75 -8.15 -6.02
N SER A 142 -3.90 -8.61 -5.51
CA SER A 142 -4.78 -9.53 -6.23
C SER A 142 -5.29 -8.94 -7.55
N TRP A 143 -5.69 -7.66 -7.53
CA TRP A 143 -6.20 -7.01 -8.74
C TRP A 143 -5.09 -6.76 -9.77
N LEU A 144 -3.90 -6.34 -9.34
CA LEU A 144 -2.77 -6.13 -10.25
C LEU A 144 -2.32 -7.44 -10.93
N ALA A 145 -2.45 -8.58 -10.24
CA ALA A 145 -2.23 -9.89 -10.85
C ALA A 145 -3.28 -10.19 -11.95
N VAL A 146 -4.56 -9.94 -11.68
CA VAL A 146 -5.65 -10.09 -12.67
C VAL A 146 -5.41 -9.19 -13.88
N ASP A 147 -5.06 -7.92 -13.66
CA ASP A 147 -4.73 -6.97 -14.72
C ASP A 147 -3.56 -7.45 -15.57
N TYR A 148 -2.47 -7.89 -14.92
CA TYR A 148 -1.29 -8.40 -15.61
C TYR A 148 -1.64 -9.60 -16.50
N MET A 149 -2.34 -10.61 -15.95
CA MET A 149 -2.72 -11.82 -16.67
C MET A 149 -3.56 -11.51 -17.92
N ILE A 150 -4.49 -10.56 -17.83
CA ILE A 150 -5.45 -10.29 -18.90
C ILE A 150 -4.89 -9.32 -19.94
N SER A 151 -4.10 -8.34 -19.51
CA SER A 151 -3.51 -7.32 -20.37
C SER A 151 -2.28 -7.81 -21.14
N HIS A 152 -1.53 -8.77 -20.60
CA HIS A 152 -0.26 -9.25 -21.19
C HIS A 152 -0.35 -10.63 -21.85
N THR A 153 -1.52 -11.27 -21.86
CA THR A 153 -1.73 -12.54 -22.55
C THR A 153 -2.48 -12.34 -23.87
N ASP A 154 -1.85 -12.74 -24.97
CA ASP A 154 -2.41 -12.72 -26.33
C ASP A 154 -3.23 -13.99 -26.66
N GLU A 155 -3.12 -15.03 -25.83
CA GLU A 155 -3.73 -16.34 -26.06
C GLU A 155 -5.15 -16.51 -25.48
N LEU A 156 -5.86 -17.52 -25.99
CA LEU A 156 -7.17 -17.98 -25.51
C LEU A 156 -7.08 -18.25 -24.00
N PHE A 157 -7.75 -17.40 -23.23
CA PHE A 157 -7.82 -17.47 -21.78
C PHE A 157 -8.20 -18.86 -21.25
N ASP A 158 -7.53 -19.31 -20.19
CA ASP A 158 -8.18 -20.22 -19.27
C ASP A 158 -9.26 -19.44 -18.53
N TRP A 159 -10.50 -19.63 -18.99
CA TRP A 159 -11.65 -18.95 -18.44
C TRP A 159 -11.90 -19.30 -16.98
N GLU A 160 -11.53 -20.51 -16.54
CA GLU A 160 -11.65 -20.90 -15.14
C GLU A 160 -10.64 -20.10 -14.31
N GLU A 161 -9.39 -19.97 -14.77
CA GLU A 161 -8.37 -19.18 -14.08
C GLU A 161 -8.72 -17.70 -13.95
N ILE A 162 -9.26 -17.08 -15.01
CA ILE A 162 -9.72 -15.67 -14.96
C ILE A 162 -10.92 -15.49 -14.04
N GLU A 163 -11.87 -16.42 -14.11
CA GLU A 163 -13.05 -16.37 -13.24
C GLU A 163 -12.60 -16.51 -11.79
N ASP A 164 -11.74 -17.47 -11.46
CA ASP A 164 -11.23 -17.71 -10.12
C ASP A 164 -10.41 -16.52 -9.59
N CYS A 165 -9.40 -16.03 -10.31
CA CYS A 165 -8.61 -14.89 -9.86
C CYS A 165 -9.46 -13.61 -9.72
N GLY A 166 -10.42 -13.40 -10.63
CA GLY A 166 -11.35 -12.28 -10.57
C GLY A 166 -12.36 -12.39 -9.42
N LEU A 167 -12.76 -13.61 -9.06
CA LEU A 167 -13.60 -13.90 -7.89
C LEU A 167 -12.82 -13.63 -6.60
N ASP A 168 -11.58 -14.11 -6.51
CA ASP A 168 -10.70 -13.93 -5.35
C ASP A 168 -10.47 -12.44 -5.08
N ALA A 169 -10.05 -11.67 -6.10
CA ALA A 169 -9.85 -10.23 -5.95
C ALA A 169 -11.12 -9.51 -5.47
N ARG A 170 -12.30 -9.94 -5.95
CA ARG A 170 -13.58 -9.36 -5.51
C ARG A 170 -13.91 -9.74 -4.07
N GLU A 171 -13.64 -10.98 -3.65
CA GLU A 171 -13.86 -11.43 -2.28
C GLU A 171 -12.98 -10.64 -1.31
N VAL A 172 -11.69 -10.49 -1.63
CA VAL A 172 -10.78 -9.61 -0.88
C VAL A 172 -11.32 -8.18 -0.84
N TRP A 173 -11.82 -7.65 -1.96
CA TRP A 173 -12.50 -6.34 -1.94
C TRP A 173 -13.71 -6.30 -1.01
N GLN A 174 -14.56 -7.33 -0.97
CA GLN A 174 -15.70 -7.34 -0.05
C GLN A 174 -15.28 -7.28 1.42
N ASP A 175 -14.12 -7.85 1.74
CA ASP A 175 -13.55 -7.83 3.08
C ASP A 175 -12.98 -6.46 3.45
N VAL A 176 -12.45 -5.71 2.49
CA VAL A 176 -11.78 -4.41 2.78
C VAL A 176 -12.59 -3.16 2.38
N LYS A 177 -13.66 -3.28 1.59
CA LYS A 177 -14.47 -2.16 1.06
C LYS A 177 -15.14 -1.25 2.10
N HIS A 178 -15.08 -1.62 3.37
CA HIS A 178 -15.68 -0.86 4.46
C HIS A 178 -14.64 -0.13 5.29
N ILE A 179 -13.35 -0.41 5.06
CA ILE A 179 -12.24 0.28 5.69
C ILE A 179 -12.31 1.76 5.29
N GLN A 180 -12.09 2.64 6.26
CA GLN A 180 -12.06 4.08 6.05
C GLN A 180 -10.69 4.60 6.50
N PRO A 181 -10.11 5.58 5.77
CA PRO A 181 -8.88 6.22 6.20
C PRO A 181 -9.05 6.81 7.59
N SER A 182 -8.10 6.54 8.49
CA SER A 182 -8.15 7.07 9.84
C SER A 182 -8.11 8.60 9.82
N ALA A 183 -9.07 9.23 10.48
CA ALA A 183 -9.18 10.69 10.57
C ALA A 183 -7.95 11.38 11.20
N GLN A 184 -7.13 10.64 11.95
CA GLN A 184 -5.88 11.11 12.52
C GLN A 184 -4.77 11.20 11.46
N PHE A 185 -4.73 10.25 10.53
CA PHE A 185 -3.71 10.13 9.49
C PHE A 185 -4.07 10.93 8.24
N TYR A 186 -5.37 11.00 7.92
CA TYR A 186 -5.89 11.61 6.70
C TYR A 186 -6.90 12.73 7.00
N PRO A 187 -6.46 13.84 7.62
CA PRO A 187 -7.36 14.95 7.96
C PRO A 187 -8.01 15.59 6.72
N GLY A 188 -7.33 15.58 5.57
CA GLY A 188 -7.86 16.04 4.28
C GLY A 188 -9.10 15.24 3.85
N ILE A 189 -9.01 13.91 3.84
CA ILE A 189 -10.13 13.02 3.50
C ILE A 189 -11.28 13.15 4.51
N LYS A 190 -10.97 13.36 5.79
CA LYS A 190 -12.01 13.66 6.79
C LYS A 190 -12.75 14.95 6.48
N SER A 191 -12.02 15.99 6.05
CA SER A 191 -12.59 17.31 5.77
C SER A 191 -13.47 17.34 4.53
N ASP A 192 -13.09 16.59 3.49
CA ASP A 192 -13.89 16.35 2.30
C ASP A 192 -13.86 14.85 1.93
N PRO A 193 -14.85 14.07 2.40
CA PRO A 193 -14.89 12.63 2.14
C PRO A 193 -15.46 12.30 0.75
N LEU A 194 -15.93 13.28 -0.03
CA LEU A 194 -16.61 13.01 -1.30
C LEU A 194 -15.70 12.37 -2.36
N PRO A 195 -14.45 12.84 -2.60
CA PRO A 195 -13.56 12.22 -3.56
C PRO A 195 -13.28 10.75 -3.22
N PHE A 196 -13.02 10.48 -1.94
CA PHE A 196 -12.79 9.13 -1.44
C PHE A 196 -14.00 8.22 -1.67
N ARG A 197 -15.19 8.64 -1.24
CA ARG A 197 -16.42 7.86 -1.46
C ARG A 197 -16.70 7.63 -2.93
N ALA A 198 -16.50 8.64 -3.78
CA ALA A 198 -16.73 8.52 -5.21
C ALA A 198 -15.79 7.51 -5.88
N ALA A 199 -14.50 7.54 -5.54
CA ALA A 199 -13.52 6.56 -6.04
C ALA A 199 -13.88 5.14 -5.57
N HIS A 200 -14.24 5.00 -4.29
CA HIS A 200 -14.61 3.73 -3.68
C HIS A 200 -15.90 3.13 -4.28
N ASP A 201 -16.90 3.97 -4.54
CA ASP A 201 -18.16 3.57 -5.21
C ASP A 201 -17.91 3.22 -6.69
N ARG A 202 -17.05 3.98 -7.39
CA ARG A 202 -16.66 3.70 -8.78
C ARG A 202 -16.00 2.32 -8.87
N LEU A 203 -15.00 2.04 -8.04
CA LEU A 203 -14.29 0.76 -8.00
C LEU A 203 -15.26 -0.40 -7.72
N THR A 204 -16.13 -0.24 -6.72
CA THR A 204 -17.13 -1.25 -6.39
C THR A 204 -18.07 -1.54 -7.56
N LYS A 205 -18.51 -0.48 -8.27
CA LYS A 205 -19.39 -0.61 -9.43
C LYS A 205 -18.70 -1.32 -10.60
N GLU A 206 -17.45 -0.98 -10.91
CA GLU A 206 -16.72 -1.62 -12.01
C GLU A 206 -16.38 -3.07 -11.69
N LEU A 207 -16.05 -3.43 -10.44
CA LEU A 207 -15.88 -4.82 -10.02
C LEU A 207 -17.16 -5.65 -10.18
N GLN A 208 -18.33 -5.07 -9.86
CA GLN A 208 -19.62 -5.72 -10.09
C GLN A 208 -19.91 -5.90 -11.59
N ALA A 209 -19.53 -4.94 -12.42
CA ALA A 209 -19.69 -5.03 -13.86
C ALA A 209 -18.74 -6.07 -14.48
N PHE A 210 -17.48 -6.13 -14.02
CA PHE A 210 -16.52 -7.15 -14.38
C PHE A 210 -17.07 -8.56 -14.08
N ARG A 211 -17.57 -8.81 -12.87
CA ARG A 211 -18.19 -10.10 -12.51
C ARG A 211 -19.27 -10.52 -13.49
N ARG A 212 -20.20 -9.61 -13.80
CA ARG A 212 -21.33 -9.92 -14.69
C ARG A 212 -20.82 -10.31 -16.07
N ASP A 213 -19.90 -9.53 -16.61
CA ASP A 213 -19.43 -9.68 -17.99
C ASP A 213 -18.42 -10.84 -18.13
N ALA A 214 -17.67 -11.18 -17.06
CA ALA A 214 -16.82 -12.38 -16.99
C ALA A 214 -17.65 -13.67 -17.10
N GLY A 215 -18.82 -13.72 -16.46
CA GLY A 215 -19.76 -14.84 -16.59
C GLY A 215 -20.31 -15.04 -18.00
N GLU A 216 -20.27 -13.99 -18.85
CA GLU A 216 -20.66 -14.06 -20.27
C GLU A 216 -19.52 -14.57 -21.19
N ARG A 217 -18.31 -14.79 -20.65
CA ARG A 217 -17.14 -15.35 -21.33
C ARG A 217 -16.77 -14.63 -22.64
N SER A 218 -16.86 -13.30 -22.64
CA SER A 218 -16.52 -12.47 -23.79
C SER A 218 -15.13 -11.84 -23.63
N PRO A 219 -14.10 -12.28 -24.40
CA PRO A 219 -12.72 -11.80 -24.27
C PRO A 219 -12.59 -10.28 -24.33
N ALA A 220 -13.23 -9.68 -25.32
CA ALA A 220 -13.15 -8.25 -25.55
C ALA A 220 -13.82 -7.45 -24.42
N GLN A 221 -14.95 -7.93 -23.89
CA GLN A 221 -15.62 -7.26 -22.78
C GLN A 221 -14.82 -7.40 -21.48
N VAL A 222 -14.24 -8.57 -21.23
CA VAL A 222 -13.39 -8.79 -20.05
C VAL A 222 -12.18 -7.88 -20.07
N LYS A 223 -11.47 -7.74 -21.20
CA LYS A 223 -10.35 -6.77 -21.33
C LYS A 223 -10.80 -5.33 -21.02
N ILE A 224 -11.90 -4.87 -21.61
CA ILE A 224 -12.46 -3.52 -21.35
C ILE A 224 -12.81 -3.35 -19.86
N ARG A 225 -13.30 -4.41 -19.20
CA ARG A 225 -13.67 -4.35 -17.78
C ARG A 225 -12.47 -4.32 -16.86
N VAL A 226 -11.44 -5.09 -17.18
CA VAL A 226 -10.17 -5.04 -16.46
C VAL A 226 -9.60 -3.63 -16.50
N GLU A 227 -9.49 -3.04 -17.69
CA GLU A 227 -9.03 -1.65 -17.86
C GLU A 227 -9.83 -0.68 -16.97
N ARG A 228 -11.17 -0.78 -16.95
CA ARG A 228 -12.03 0.11 -16.15
C ARG A 228 -11.87 -0.06 -14.65
N VAL A 229 -11.68 -1.29 -14.18
CA VAL A 229 -11.45 -1.54 -12.77
C VAL A 229 -10.03 -1.08 -12.39
N SER A 230 -9.03 -1.32 -13.23
CA SER A 230 -7.66 -0.81 -13.05
C SER A 230 -7.66 0.72 -12.97
N GLU A 231 -8.34 1.42 -13.88
CA GLU A 231 -8.53 2.87 -13.80
C GLU A 231 -9.18 3.30 -12.47
N ALA A 232 -10.24 2.62 -12.04
CA ALA A 232 -10.94 2.96 -10.80
C ALA A 232 -10.10 2.66 -9.54
N LEU A 233 -9.26 1.63 -9.58
CA LEU A 233 -8.28 1.34 -8.54
C LEU A 233 -7.24 2.46 -8.47
N TRP A 234 -6.67 2.87 -9.60
CA TRP A 234 -5.67 3.94 -9.64
C TRP A 234 -6.24 5.28 -9.18
N ASP A 235 -7.48 5.62 -9.57
CA ASP A 235 -8.20 6.79 -9.04
C ASP A 235 -8.26 6.78 -7.50
N LEU A 236 -8.51 5.62 -6.89
CA LEU A 236 -8.54 5.46 -5.44
C LEU A 236 -7.14 5.60 -4.83
N LEU A 237 -6.13 4.92 -5.39
CA LEU A 237 -4.76 4.96 -4.88
C LEU A 237 -4.14 6.36 -4.99
N PHE A 238 -4.47 7.12 -6.04
CA PHE A 238 -4.00 8.49 -6.21
C PHE A 238 -4.59 9.51 -5.24
N LEU A 239 -5.57 9.14 -4.41
CA LEU A 239 -5.94 9.96 -3.25
C LEU A 239 -4.88 9.93 -2.15
N PHE A 240 -3.97 8.96 -2.21
CA PHE A 240 -2.86 8.74 -1.28
C PHE A 240 -1.49 8.91 -1.96
N GLY A 241 -1.48 9.11 -3.28
CA GLY A 241 -0.30 9.47 -4.08
C GLY A 241 0.03 10.98 -4.04
N PRO A 242 0.98 11.45 -4.86
CA PRO A 242 1.43 12.83 -4.89
C PRO A 242 0.37 13.79 -5.42
N ASP A 243 0.44 15.03 -4.91
CA ASP A 243 -0.42 16.14 -5.33
C ASP A 243 -0.26 16.40 -6.84
N GLU A 244 -1.36 16.17 -7.59
CA GLU A 244 -1.72 16.56 -8.96
C GLU A 244 -0.74 16.40 -10.15
N GLU A 245 0.58 16.39 -9.97
CA GLU A 245 1.57 16.43 -11.07
C GLU A 245 1.65 15.14 -11.92
N PHE A 246 1.07 14.03 -11.44
CA PHE A 246 1.10 12.73 -12.12
C PHE A 246 -0.25 12.30 -12.71
N ARG A 247 -1.28 13.16 -12.63
CA ARG A 247 -2.57 12.95 -13.32
C ARG A 247 -2.44 13.39 -14.79
N ILE A 248 -1.69 12.64 -15.59
CA ILE A 248 -1.56 12.85 -17.04
C ILE A 248 -2.17 11.67 -17.79
#